data_AF-A0A0B2PWM3-F1
#
_entry.id   AF-A0A0B2PWM3-F1
#
_cell.length_a   1.000
_cell.length_b   1.000
_cell.length_c   1.000
_cell.angle_alpha   90.00
_cell.angle_beta   90.00
_cell.angle_gamma   90.00
#
_symmetry.space_group_name_H-M   'P 1'
#
loop_
_entity.id
_entity.type
_entity.pdbx_description
1 polymer ?
#
loop_
_entity_poly.entity_id
_entity_poly.type
_entity_poly.pdbx_seq_one_letter_code
_entity_poly.pdbx_strand_id
1 'polypeptide(L)' 'MFYSGGIYTGECGTDLDHGVTAIGYGTTNETDYGIVKNSWGTGWGEKGYIRMQRGITAKQCKHGLCRIALDSSYPTT' A
#
# COMPACT_ATOMS: atom_id res chain seq x y z
N MET A 1 -15.54 6.61 3.01
CA MET A 1 -14.57 7.74 3.09
C MET A 1 -13.45 7.44 2.11
N PHE A 2 -13.09 8.38 1.24
CA PHE A 2 -12.02 8.19 0.26
C PHE A 2 -10.68 8.56 0.88
N TYR A 3 -9.63 7.80 0.59
CA TYR A 3 -8.28 8.10 1.05
C TYR A 3 -7.80 9.46 0.52
N SER A 4 -7.28 10.31 1.42
CA SER A 4 -6.73 11.63 1.09
C SER A 4 -5.32 11.85 1.64
N GLY A 5 -4.89 11.08 2.64
CA GLY A 5 -3.53 11.16 3.19
C GLY A 5 -3.33 10.36 4.47
N GLY A 6 -2.08 10.32 4.92
CA GLY A 6 -1.64 9.55 6.08
C GLY A 6 -1.22 8.12 5.74
N ILE A 7 -0.78 7.38 6.76
CA ILE A 7 -0.53 5.94 6.65
C ILE A 7 -1.87 5.24 6.72
N TYR A 8 -2.23 4.57 5.63
CA TYR A 8 -3.44 3.78 5.54
C TYR A 8 -3.29 2.49 6.36
N THR A 9 -4.21 2.33 7.32
CA THR A 9 -4.35 1.17 8.23
C THR A 9 -5.76 0.58 8.19
N GLY A 10 -6.59 1.03 7.23
CA GLY A 10 -7.99 0.66 7.14
C GLY A 10 -8.21 -0.78 6.67
N GLU A 11 -9.46 -1.22 6.77
CA GLU A 11 -9.87 -2.53 6.28
C GLU A 11 -9.87 -2.59 4.76
N CYS A 12 -9.47 -3.73 4.22
CA CYS A 12 -9.58 -4.06 2.81
C CYS A 12 -9.86 -5.53 2.62
N GLY A 13 -10.47 -5.84 1.48
CA GLY A 13 -10.78 -7.21 1.08
C GLY A 13 -9.53 -8.02 0.74
N THR A 14 -9.76 -9.29 0.42
CA THR A 14 -8.73 -10.26 0.06
C THR A 14 -8.61 -10.50 -1.44
N ASP A 15 -9.55 -9.99 -2.21
CA ASP A 15 -9.61 -10.23 -3.65
C ASP A 15 -8.80 -9.15 -4.36
N LEU A 16 -7.77 -9.58 -5.08
CA LEU A 16 -6.93 -8.67 -5.85
C LEU A 16 -7.67 -8.25 -7.12
N ASP A 17 -7.87 -6.95 -7.30
CA ASP A 17 -8.57 -6.37 -8.45
C ASP A 17 -7.79 -5.22 -9.13
N HIS A 18 -6.75 -4.69 -8.47
CA HIS A 18 -6.07 -3.47 -8.90
C HIS A 18 -4.54 -3.58 -8.81
N GLY A 19 -3.88 -3.31 -9.94
CA GLY A 19 -2.42 -3.29 -10.05
C GLY A 19 -1.84 -1.90 -9.73
N VAL A 20 -0.80 -1.87 -8.89
CA VAL A 20 -0.11 -0.65 -8.44
C VAL A 20 1.40 -0.87 -8.39
N THR A 21 2.17 0.19 -8.15
CA THR A 21 3.64 0.11 -8.07
C THR A 21 4.14 0.56 -6.71
N ALA A 22 4.79 -0.33 -5.96
CA ALA A 22 5.58 0.05 -4.81
C ALA A 22 6.87 0.75 -5.27
N ILE A 23 7.11 1.97 -4.80
CA ILE A 23 8.26 2.79 -5.22
C ILE A 23 9.23 3.13 -4.08
N GLY A 24 8.92 2.67 -2.87
CA GLY A 24 9.75 2.92 -1.70
C GLY A 24 9.06 2.50 -0.41
N TYR A 25 9.73 2.76 0.70
CA TYR A 25 9.22 2.50 2.05
C TYR A 25 9.85 3.50 3.02
N GLY A 26 9.26 3.59 4.21
CA GLY A 26 9.76 4.43 5.29
C GLY A 26 9.22 4.00 6.64
N THR A 27 9.51 4.83 7.64
CA THR A 27 9.05 4.67 9.02
C THR A 27 8.76 6.06 9.59
N THR A 28 7.67 6.19 10.34
CA THR A 28 7.33 7.42 11.08
C THR A 28 6.67 7.03 12.39
N ASN A 29 7.15 7.56 13.52
CA ASN A 29 6.62 7.27 14.86
C ASN A 29 6.40 5.76 15.07
N GLU A 30 7.44 4.95 14.82
CA GLU A 30 7.43 3.48 14.95
C GLU A 30 6.47 2.75 13.99
N THR A 31 5.76 3.48 13.12
CA THR A 31 4.90 2.90 12.11
C THR A 31 5.64 2.79 10.79
N ASP A 32 5.86 1.54 10.38
CA ASP A 32 6.44 1.18 9.11
C ASP A 32 5.40 1.31 7.98
N TYR A 33 5.79 1.92 6.86
CA TYR A 33 4.93 2.04 5.67
C TYR A 33 5.66 1.79 4.35
N GLY A 34 4.91 1.36 3.34
CA GLY A 34 5.30 1.35 1.93
C GLY A 34 4.71 2.56 1.20
N ILE A 35 5.43 3.07 0.19
CA ILE A 35 4.99 4.15 -0.68
C ILE A 35 4.56 3.53 -2.00
N VAL A 36 3.29 3.72 -2.35
CA VAL A 36 2.67 3.10 -3.51
C VAL A 36 2.19 4.19 -4.46
N LYS A 37 2.63 4.12 -5.72
CA LYS A 37 2.15 4.95 -6.81
C LYS A 37 0.86 4.35 -7.36
N ASN A 38 -0.21 5.15 -7.37
CA ASN A 38 -1.49 4.76 -7.93
C ASN A 38 -1.68 5.35 -9.34
N SER A 39 -2.73 4.93 -10.04
CA SER A 39 -3.07 5.30 -11.43
C SER A 39 -4.34 6.15 -11.55
N TRP A 40 -4.86 6.70 -10.44
CA TRP A 40 -6.10 7.50 -10.40
C TRP A 40 -5.90 9.02 -10.49
N GLY A 41 -4.71 9.46 -10.97
CA GLY A 41 -4.37 10.87 -11.11
C GLY A 41 -3.93 11.55 -9.81
N THR A 42 -3.43 12.78 -9.93
CA THR A 42 -2.80 13.51 -8.82
C THR A 42 -3.79 14.13 -7.83
N GLY A 43 -5.08 14.18 -8.17
CA GLY A 43 -6.13 14.66 -7.27
C GLY A 43 -6.53 13.66 -6.18
N TRP A 44 -6.07 12.41 -6.27
CA TRP A 44 -6.35 11.36 -5.31
C TRP A 44 -5.18 11.16 -4.34
N GLY A 45 -5.48 10.93 -3.06
CA GLY A 45 -4.47 10.64 -2.04
C GLY A 45 -3.40 11.72 -1.92
N GLU A 46 -2.16 11.30 -1.68
CA GLU A 46 -1.01 12.18 -1.51
C GLU A 46 -0.38 12.48 -2.86
N LYS A 47 -1.02 13.31 -3.69
CA LYS A 47 -0.59 13.63 -5.08
C LYS A 47 -0.52 12.39 -5.99
N GLY A 48 -1.47 11.46 -5.85
CA GLY A 48 -1.54 10.21 -6.61
C GLY A 48 -0.85 9.02 -5.94
N TYR A 49 -0.37 9.21 -4.70
CA TYR A 49 0.29 8.17 -3.92
C TYR A 49 -0.53 7.78 -2.70
N ILE A 50 -0.26 6.58 -2.19
CA ILE A 50 -0.75 6.12 -0.89
C ILE A 50 0.41 5.55 -0.09
N ARG A 51 0.44 5.89 1.20
CA ARG A 51 1.31 5.22 2.17
C ARG A 51 0.51 4.13 2.85
N MET A 52 0.94 2.88 2.71
CA MET A 52 0.25 1.72 3.29
C MET A 52 1.07 1.15 4.43
N GLN A 53 0.45 0.81 5.55
CA GLN A 53 1.16 0.19 6.66
C GLN A 53 1.79 -1.15 6.21
N ARG A 54 3.06 -1.37 6.58
CA ARG A 54 3.80 -2.61 6.33
C ARG A 54 4.21 -3.25 7.65
N GLY A 55 4.69 -4.50 7.58
CA GLY A 55 5.22 -5.21 8.75
C GLY A 55 4.16 -5.64 9.77
N ILE A 56 2.90 -5.75 9.36
CA ILE A 56 1.80 -6.16 10.23
C ILE A 56 1.92 -7.66 10.53
N THR A 57 2.05 -8.03 11.80
CA THR A 57 2.27 -9.41 12.25
C THR A 57 0.96 -10.21 12.43
N ALA A 58 -0.19 -9.55 12.36
CA ALA A 58 -1.50 -10.20 12.47
C ALA A 58 -1.69 -11.25 11.35
N LYS A 59 -2.25 -12.42 11.70
CA LYS A 59 -2.45 -13.53 10.76
C LYS A 59 -3.24 -13.12 9.51
N GLN A 60 -4.23 -12.24 9.64
CA GLN A 60 -5.00 -11.73 8.51
C GLN A 60 -4.17 -10.91 7.50
N CYS A 61 -3.02 -10.39 7.91
CA CYS A 61 -2.12 -9.58 7.10
C CYS A 61 -0.86 -10.35 6.68
N LYS A 62 -0.92 -11.69 6.65
CA LYS A 62 0.21 -12.54 6.21
C LYS A 62 0.78 -12.13 4.85
N HIS A 63 -0.06 -11.59 3.96
CA HIS A 63 0.31 -11.11 2.63
C HIS A 63 0.43 -9.58 2.55
N GLY A 64 0.65 -8.91 3.69
CA GLY A 64 0.61 -7.46 3.80
C GLY A 64 -0.83 -6.91 3.80
N LEU A 65 -0.94 -5.62 4.13
CA LEU A 65 -2.20 -4.89 4.06
C LEU A 65 -2.74 -4.93 2.62
N CYS A 66 -4.01 -5.29 2.45
CA CYS A 66 -4.67 -5.44 1.14
C CYS A 66 -3.95 -6.40 0.20
N ARG A 67 -3.28 -7.41 0.77
CA ARG A 67 -2.52 -8.43 0.03
C ARG A 67 -1.47 -7.86 -0.93
N ILE A 68 -0.94 -6.66 -0.63
CA ILE A 68 0.06 -5.99 -1.46
C ILE A 68 1.34 -6.83 -1.69
N ALA A 69 1.63 -7.79 -0.80
CA ALA A 69 2.76 -8.70 -0.92
C ALA A 69 2.35 -10.13 -1.34
N LEU A 70 1.14 -10.33 -1.91
CA LEU A 70 0.68 -11.63 -2.40
C LEU A 70 1.25 -11.96 -3.78
N ASP A 71 1.14 -11.04 -4.74
CA ASP A 71 1.51 -11.26 -6.14
C ASP A 71 2.24 -10.03 -6.71
N SER A 72 3.56 -10.00 -6.52
CA SER A 72 4.42 -8.89 -6.92
C SER A 72 5.47 -9.38 -7.93
N SER A 73 5.73 -8.57 -8.95
CA SER A 73 6.75 -8.84 -9.96
C SER A 73 7.59 -7.60 -10.23
N TYR A 74 8.79 -7.81 -10.76
CA TYR A 74 9.70 -6.76 -11.21
C TYR A 74 10.40 -7.21 -12.49
N PRO A 75 10.70 -6.29 -13.43
CA PRO A 75 11.41 -6.64 -14.65
C PRO A 75 12.87 -7.00 -14.38
N THR A 76 13.41 -7.95 -15.14
CA THR A 76 14.85 -8.29 -15.17
C THR A 76 15.45 -7.88 -16.50
N THR A 77 16.73 -7.53 -16.50
CA THR A 77 17.52 -7.24 -17.72
C THR A 77 18.11 -8.50 -18.32
#